data_AF-A0A9E0TUI0-F1
#
_entry.id   AF-A0A9E0TUI0-F1
#
_cell.length_a   1.000
_cell.length_b   1.000
_cell.length_c   1.000
_cell.angle_alpha   90.00
_cell.angle_beta   90.00
_cell.angle_gamma   90.00
#
_symmetry.space_group_name_H-M   'P 1'
#
loop_
_entity.id
_entity.type
_entity.pdbx_description
1 polymer ?
#
loop_
_entity_poly.entity_id
_entity_poly.type
_entity_poly.pdbx_seq_one_letter_code
_entity_poly.pdbx_strand_id
1 'polypeptide(L)' 'ALCVDAETAKGARKWNHANVLALSIRTTSSPILKEILAAWFDTPFSTDEWNLKQIERVAEVDRLRGG' A
#
# COMPACT_ATOMS: atom_id res chain seq x y z
N ALA A 1 3.00 4.28 -0.19
CA ALA A 1 1.61 4.65 -0.52
C ALA A 1 1.16 5.78 0.40
N LEU A 2 0.54 6.83 -0.14
CA LEU A 2 -0.12 7.87 0.66
C LEU A 2 -1.56 7.43 0.94
N CYS A 3 -1.92 7.31 2.22
CA CYS A 3 -3.24 6.85 2.64
C CYS A 3 -3.91 7.89 3.52
N VAL A 4 -5.24 7.98 3.42
CA VAL A 4 -6.07 8.93 4.19
C VAL A 4 -7.14 8.24 5.02
N ASP A 5 -7.33 6.94 4.85
CA ASP A 5 -8.28 6.09 5.57
C ASP A 5 -7.83 4.60 5.58
N ALA A 6 -8.54 3.76 6.34
CA ALA A 6 -8.23 2.35 6.49
C ALA A 6 -8.35 1.55 5.18
N GLU A 7 -9.34 1.86 4.33
CA GLU A 7 -9.58 1.13 3.09
C GLU A 7 -8.49 1.39 2.04
N THR A 8 -8.01 2.63 1.93
CA THR A 8 -6.86 2.96 1.08
C THR A 8 -5.58 2.30 1.58
N ALA A 9 -5.37 2.20 2.90
CA ALA A 9 -4.24 1.48 3.48
C ALA A 9 -4.31 -0.02 3.19
N LYS A 10 -5.47 -0.64 3.41
CA LYS A 10 -5.75 -2.04 3.09
C LYS A 10 -5.53 -2.33 1.60
N GLY A 11 -6.07 -1.51 0.72
CA GLY A 11 -5.91 -1.68 -0.72
C GLY A 11 -4.47 -1.52 -1.18
N ALA A 12 -3.76 -0.52 -0.65
CA ALA A 12 -2.35 -0.31 -0.94
C ALA A 12 -1.48 -1.50 -0.50
N ARG A 13 -1.77 -2.07 0.68
CA ARG A 13 -1.07 -3.25 1.18
C ARG A 13 -1.41 -4.47 0.33
N LYS A 14 -2.69 -4.76 0.13
CA LYS A 14 -3.17 -5.96 -0.56
C LYS A 14 -2.74 -6.02 -2.03
N TRP A 15 -3.02 -4.98 -2.81
CA TRP A 15 -2.84 -5.06 -4.26
C TRP A 15 -1.53 -4.46 -4.75
N ASN A 16 -1.10 -3.37 -4.14
CA ASN A 16 0.11 -2.66 -4.60
C ASN A 16 1.37 -3.18 -3.89
N HIS A 17 1.24 -4.16 -2.99
CA HIS A 17 2.32 -4.70 -2.15
C HIS A 17 3.13 -3.58 -1.47
N ALA A 18 2.44 -2.49 -1.10
CA ALA A 18 3.11 -1.31 -0.61
C ALA A 18 3.85 -1.63 0.69
N ASN A 19 5.15 -1.38 0.72
CA ASN A 19 6.03 -1.64 1.86
C ASN A 19 6.27 -0.39 2.72
N VAL A 20 6.03 0.80 2.19
CA VAL A 20 6.13 2.09 2.89
C VAL A 20 4.75 2.76 2.95
N LEU A 21 4.36 3.19 4.15
CA LEU A 21 3.16 3.98 4.41
C LEU A 21 3.54 5.45 4.60
N ALA A 22 2.89 6.34 3.85
CA ALA A 22 3.01 7.78 3.98
C ALA A 22 1.67 8.35 4.47
N LEU A 23 1.73 9.31 5.40
CA LEU A 23 0.57 9.91 6.05
C LEU A 23 0.75 11.42 6.16
N SER A 24 -0.36 12.14 6.19
CA SER A 24 -0.37 13.59 6.37
C SER A 24 -0.63 13.93 7.83
N ILE A 25 0.34 14.59 8.47
CA ILE A 25 0.22 15.05 9.86
C ILE A 25 -0.91 16.09 10.02
N ARG A 26 -1.19 16.87 8.97
CA ARG A 26 -2.23 17.92 9.01
C ARG A 26 -3.64 17.36 8.94
N THR A 27 -3.84 16.28 8.20
CA THR A 27 -5.20 15.81 7.82
C THR A 27 -5.58 14.50 8.48
N THR A 28 -4.65 13.78 9.12
CA THR A 28 -4.93 12.50 9.77
C THR A 28 -5.16 12.71 11.27
N SER A 29 -6.41 12.53 11.73
CA SER A 29 -6.75 12.55 13.15
C SER A 29 -6.26 11.28 13.87
N SER A 30 -6.11 11.33 15.20
CA SER A 30 -5.64 10.16 15.96
C SER A 30 -6.54 8.91 15.84
N PRO A 31 -7.89 9.00 15.84
CA PRO A 31 -8.74 7.83 15.59
C PRO A 31 -8.52 7.21 14.21
N ILE A 32 -8.50 8.04 13.16
CA ILE A 32 -8.28 7.58 11.78
C ILE A 32 -6.88 6.98 11.62
N LEU A 33 -5.87 7.56 12.27
CA LEU A 33 -4.52 6.99 12.29
C LEU A 33 -4.51 5.55 12.82
N LYS A 34 -5.25 5.27 13.92
CA LYS A 34 -5.31 3.92 14.48
C LYS A 34 -5.98 2.94 13.53
N GLU A 35 -7.05 3.35 12.87
CA GLU A 35 -7.75 2.53 11.87
C GLU A 35 -6.87 2.22 10.66
N ILE A 36 -6.14 3.23 10.16
CA ILE A 36 -5.15 3.08 9.10
C ILE A 36 -4.07 2.07 9.49
N LEU A 37 -3.48 2.23 10.67
CA LEU A 37 -2.39 1.36 11.12
C LEU A 37 -2.86 -0.07 11.34
N ALA A 38 -4.04 -0.27 11.94
CA ALA A 38 -4.64 -1.60 12.08
C ALA A 38 -4.83 -2.26 10.72
N ALA A 39 -5.50 -1.58 9.77
CA ALA A 39 -5.70 -2.11 8.43
C ALA A 39 -4.39 -2.40 7.69
N TRP A 40 -3.37 -1.55 7.83
CA TRP A 40 -2.08 -1.73 7.17
C TRP A 40 -1.33 -2.96 7.68
N PHE A 41 -1.29 -3.18 8.99
CA PHE A 41 -0.55 -4.29 9.58
C PHE A 41 -1.31 -5.62 9.52
N ASP A 42 -2.65 -5.60 9.58
CA ASP A 42 -3.48 -6.81 9.52
C ASP A 42 -3.70 -7.32 8.09
N THR A 43 -3.45 -6.49 7.07
CA THR A 43 -3.70 -6.86 5.67
C THR A 43 -2.47 -7.54 5.05
N PRO A 44 -2.56 -8.81 4.63
CA PRO A 44 -1.50 -9.45 3.85
C PRO A 44 -1.51 -8.96 2.40
N PHE A 45 -0.39 -9.15 1.73
CA PHE A 45 -0.31 -8.99 0.28
C PHE A 45 -1.20 -10.02 -0.42
N SER A 46 -1.88 -9.62 -1.50
CA SER A 46 -2.55 -10.56 -2.39
C SER A 46 -1.51 -11.42 -3.11
N THR A 47 -1.74 -12.72 -3.11
CA THR A 47 -0.95 -13.72 -3.84
C THR A 47 -1.68 -14.21 -5.09
N ASP A 48 -2.75 -13.53 -5.50
CA ASP A 48 -3.53 -13.91 -6.67
C ASP A 48 -2.70 -13.68 -7.94
N GLU A 49 -2.79 -14.59 -8.91
CA GLU A 49 -1.93 -14.56 -10.10
C GLU A 49 -1.99 -13.24 -10.86
N TRP A 50 -3.18 -12.65 -10.98
CA TRP A 50 -3.35 -11.37 -11.66
C TRP A 50 -2.59 -10.25 -10.95
N ASN A 51 -2.61 -10.23 -9.62
CA ASN A 51 -1.95 -9.22 -8.82
C ASN A 51 -0.43 -9.34 -8.90
N LEU A 52 0.09 -10.57 -8.78
CA LEU A 52 1.53 -10.85 -8.91
C LEU A 52 2.06 -10.41 -10.28
N LYS A 53 1.30 -10.62 -11.36
CA LYS A 53 1.64 -10.11 -12.70
C LYS A 53 1.72 -8.58 -12.75
N GLN A 54 0.91 -7.85 -11.98
CA GLN A 54 0.99 -6.39 -11.95
C GLN A 54 2.23 -5.91 -11.19
N ILE A 55 2.58 -6.56 -10.08
CA ILE A 55 3.80 -6.24 -9.33
C ILE A 55 5.05 -6.47 -10.19
N GLU A 56 5.10 -7.57 -10.94
CA GLU A 56 6.24 -7.83 -11.84
C GLU A 56 6.37 -6.77 -12.94
N ARG A 57 5.26 -6.30 -13.51
CA ARG A 57 5.27 -5.21 -14.49
C ARG A 57 5.84 -3.92 -13.92
N VAL A 58 5.51 -3.59 -12.67
CA VAL A 58 6.09 -2.41 -12.00
C VAL A 58 7.59 -2.58 -11.82
N ALA A 59 8.04 -3.75 -11.35
CA ALA A 59 9.46 -4.06 -11.19
C ALA A 59 10.22 -4.02 -12.54
N GLU A 60 9.59 -4.44 -13.63
CA GLU A 60 10.14 -4.33 -14.97
C GLU A 60 10.36 -2.87 -15.39
N VAL A 61 9.39 -1.99 -15.14
CA VAL A 61 9.52 -0.56 -15.43
C VAL A 61 10.66 0.07 -14.63
N ASP A 62 10.82 -0.30 -13.35
CA ASP A 62 11.92 0.20 -12.51
C ASP A 62 13.29 -0.25 -13.04
N ARG A 63 13.41 -1.52 -13.45
CA ARG A 63 14.65 -2.04 -14.08
C ARG A 63 14.97 -1.32 -15.40
N LEU A 64 13.97 -1.05 -16.23
CA LEU A 64 14.15 -0.31 -17.50
C LEU A 64 14.59 1.14 -17.28
N ARG A 65 14.21 1.73 -16.15
CA ARG A 65 14.55 3.11 -15.79
C ARG A 65 15.87 3.23 -15.02
N GLY A 66 16.61 2.12 -14.88
CA GLY A 66 17.94 2.10 -14.30
C GLY A 66 17.95 2.39 -12.81
N GLY A 67 17.05 1.76 -12.06
CA GLY A 67 17.08 1.76 -10.59
C GLY A 67 18.46 1.47 -10.00
#